data_AF-A8MIZ1-F1
#
_entry.id   AF-A8MIZ1-F1
#
_cell.length_a   1.000
_cell.length_b   1.000
_cell.length_c   1.000
_cell.angle_alpha   90.00
_cell.angle_beta   90.00
_cell.angle_gamma   90.00
#
_symmetry.space_group_name_H-M   'P 1'
#
loop_
_entity.id
_entity.type
_entity.pdbx_description
1 polymer ?
#
loop_
_entity_poly.entity_id
_entity_poly.type
_entity_poly.pdbx_seq_one_letter_code
_entity_poly.pdbx_strand_id
1 'polypeptide(L)'
;MYVLISLSRQKRDAKVNLIDSEFVLKFFRDTEEFKSYMREETEDKCLAYSPKKRYTDGELKETKSLLVEDVFLLQILDRPSRDNLLKRKKETTGASNRQLSRVLKIGRDVLDKVK
;
A
#
# COMPACT_ATOMS: atom_id res chain seq x y z
N MET A 1 3.51 -37.89 51.00
CA MET A 1 4.47 -38.16 49.91
C MET A 1 4.82 -36.81 49.27
N TYR A 2 5.86 -36.16 49.78
CA TYR A 2 6.46 -34.95 49.19
C TYR A 2 7.68 -35.42 48.40
N VAL A 3 7.79 -35.03 47.13
CA VAL A 3 9.07 -35.03 46.42
C VAL A 3 9.19 -33.72 45.66
N LEU A 4 10.18 -32.95 46.06
CA LEU A 4 10.62 -31.68 45.49
C LEU A 4 11.60 -31.92 44.33
N ILE A 5 11.43 -31.10 43.29
CA ILE A 5 12.46 -30.45 42.45
C ILE A 5 13.33 -31.36 41.54
N SER A 6 13.22 -31.14 40.23
CA SER A 6 14.38 -30.73 39.39
C SER A 6 13.95 -30.28 37.99
N LEU A 7 13.99 -28.95 37.82
CA LEU A 7 14.44 -28.20 36.66
C LEU A 7 14.91 -29.01 35.43
N SER A 8 14.28 -28.77 34.27
CA SER A 8 15.07 -28.53 33.05
C SER A 8 14.25 -27.88 31.93
N ARG A 9 14.67 -26.65 31.60
CA ARG A 9 14.80 -26.14 30.22
C ARG A 9 13.59 -25.46 29.58
N GLN A 10 13.08 -24.41 30.21
CA GLN A 10 12.43 -23.32 29.47
C GLN A 10 13.55 -22.43 28.89
N LYS A 11 13.82 -22.61 27.60
CA LYS A 11 14.73 -21.79 26.80
C LYS A 11 14.15 -20.38 26.81
N ARG A 12 14.72 -19.46 27.61
CA ARG A 12 14.43 -18.03 27.52
C ARG A 12 14.99 -17.56 26.19
N ASP A 13 14.12 -17.28 25.22
CA ASP A 13 14.51 -16.61 23.98
C ASP A 13 15.23 -15.31 24.35
N ALA A 14 16.45 -15.15 23.85
CA ALA A 14 17.24 -13.96 24.08
C ALA A 14 16.43 -12.75 23.60
N LYS A 15 16.14 -11.82 24.51
CA LYS A 15 15.48 -10.55 24.20
C LYS A 15 16.39 -9.80 23.22
N VAL A 16 16.10 -9.93 21.92
CA VAL A 16 16.79 -9.16 20.89
C VAL A 16 16.38 -7.71 21.08
N ASN A 17 17.28 -6.89 21.60
CA ASN A 17 17.09 -5.45 21.65
C ASN A 17 17.13 -4.94 20.20
N LEU A 18 15.97 -4.60 19.64
CA LEU A 18 15.85 -4.04 18.29
C LEU A 18 16.57 -2.69 18.15
N ILE A 19 16.78 -2.00 19.27
CA ILE A 19 17.40 -0.68 19.33
C ILE A 19 18.41 -0.64 20.47
N ASP A 20 19.51 0.09 20.25
CA ASP A 20 20.45 0.48 21.30
C ASP A 20 19.98 1.79 21.92
N SER A 21 19.24 1.69 23.03
CA SER A 21 18.70 2.86 23.72
C SER A 21 19.78 3.75 24.33
N GLU A 22 20.90 3.19 24.78
CA GLU A 22 22.00 3.99 25.35
C GLU A 22 22.66 4.84 24.27
N PHE A 23 22.82 4.30 23.08
CA PHE A 23 23.33 5.05 21.94
C PHE A 23 22.38 6.20 21.54
N VAL A 24 21.08 5.92 21.42
CA VAL A 24 20.09 6.94 21.03
C VAL A 24 19.99 8.07 22.06
N LEU A 25 20.10 7.75 23.35
CA LEU A 25 20.03 8.76 24.40
C LEU A 25 21.23 9.71 24.43
N LYS A 26 22.39 9.32 23.86
CA LYS A 26 23.57 10.20 23.74
C LYS A 26 23.38 11.38 22.79
N PHE A 27 22.35 11.33 21.92
CA PHE A 27 22.01 12.46 21.05
C PHE A 27 21.36 13.62 21.80
N PHE A 28 20.93 13.38 23.05
CA PHE A 28 20.23 14.36 23.87
C PHE A 28 21.03 14.61 25.16
N ARG A 29 21.01 15.85 25.65
CA ARG A 29 21.68 16.26 26.88
C ARG A 29 21.00 15.66 28.10
N ASP A 30 19.68 15.60 28.06
CA ASP A 30 18.84 15.02 29.10
C ASP A 30 17.52 14.47 28.54
N THR A 31 16.75 13.84 29.42
CA THR A 31 15.46 13.25 29.09
C THR A 31 14.40 14.29 28.71
N GLU A 32 14.53 15.53 29.18
CA GLU A 32 13.56 16.59 28.88
C GLU A 32 13.77 17.13 27.46
N GLU A 33 15.00 17.25 26.99
CA GLU A 33 15.32 17.59 25.59
C GLU A 33 14.80 16.51 24.63
N PHE A 34 14.98 15.24 24.96
CA PHE A 34 14.40 14.14 24.19
C PHE A 34 12.86 14.23 24.11
N LYS A 35 12.19 14.46 25.25
CA LYS A 35 10.74 14.62 25.29
C LYS A 35 10.28 15.85 24.51
N SER A 36 11.05 16.93 24.54
CA SER A 36 10.78 18.15 23.77
C SER A 36 10.83 17.85 22.28
N TYR A 37 11.94 17.26 21.80
CA TYR A 37 12.13 16.88 20.41
C TYR A 37 11.00 15.95 19.90
N MET A 38 10.63 14.94 20.69
CA MET A 38 9.56 14.00 20.32
C MET A 38 8.15 14.62 20.30
N ARG A 39 7.97 15.83 20.84
CA ARG A 39 6.70 16.56 20.86
C ARG A 39 6.64 17.69 19.84
N GLU A 40 7.72 17.96 19.11
CA GLU A 40 7.72 18.98 18.07
C GLU A 40 6.69 18.61 17.00
N GLU A 41 5.95 19.62 16.52
CA GLU A 41 5.06 19.44 15.39
C GLU A 41 5.91 19.19 14.13
N THR A 42 5.67 18.06 13.46
CA THR A 42 6.39 17.69 12.25
C THR A 42 5.45 17.77 11.05
N GLU A 43 5.88 18.37 9.94
CA GLU A 43 5.19 18.26 8.65
C GLU A 43 5.51 16.94 7.92
N ASP A 44 6.28 16.06 8.56
CA ASP A 44 6.75 14.81 7.99
C ASP A 44 5.58 13.89 7.62
N LYS A 45 5.56 13.48 6.36
CA LYS A 45 4.60 12.51 5.83
C LYS A 45 5.06 11.10 6.15
N CYS A 46 5.08 10.74 7.43
CA CYS A 46 5.39 9.39 7.87
C CYS A 46 4.26 8.43 7.50
N LEU A 47 4.54 7.48 6.61
CA LEU A 47 3.57 6.45 6.19
C LEU A 47 2.22 7.03 5.76
N ALA A 48 2.22 8.19 5.08
CA ALA A 48 0.99 8.86 4.68
C ALA A 48 0.09 7.91 3.87
N TYR A 49 -0.88 7.32 4.58
CA TYR A 49 -1.86 6.42 4.00
C TYR A 49 -2.84 7.30 3.23
N SER A 50 -2.61 7.44 1.93
CA SER A 50 -3.62 7.99 1.02
C SER A 50 -4.59 6.84 0.69
N PRO A 51 -5.79 6.76 1.31
CA PRO A 51 -6.73 5.71 1.01
C PRO A 51 -7.16 5.81 -0.46
N LYS A 52 -6.59 4.97 -1.31
CA LYS A 52 -7.10 4.79 -2.67
C LYS A 52 -8.42 4.05 -2.56
N LYS A 53 -9.47 4.56 -3.20
CA LYS A 53 -10.76 3.87 -3.30
C LYS A 53 -10.51 2.49 -3.91
N ARG A 54 -10.78 1.44 -3.13
CA ARG A 54 -10.62 0.05 -3.59
C ARG A 54 -11.95 -0.41 -4.16
N TYR A 55 -12.03 -0.47 -5.47
CA TYR A 55 -13.17 -1.06 -6.15
C TYR A 55 -13.06 -2.59 -6.13
N THR A 56 -14.16 -3.28 -5.87
CA THR A 56 -14.35 -4.64 -6.35
C THR A 56 -14.53 -4.64 -7.87
N ASP A 57 -14.34 -5.78 -8.53
CA ASP A 57 -14.53 -5.87 -9.99
C ASP A 57 -15.99 -5.53 -10.39
N GLY A 58 -16.97 -5.81 -9.52
CA GLY A 58 -18.39 -5.45 -9.70
C GLY A 58 -18.62 -3.94 -9.63
N GLU A 59 -18.18 -3.30 -8.54
CA GLU A 59 -18.30 -1.84 -8.38
C GLU A 59 -17.56 -1.09 -9.49
N LEU A 60 -16.40 -1.61 -9.92
CA LEU A 60 -15.62 -1.04 -11.01
C LEU A 60 -16.39 -1.10 -12.33
N LYS A 61 -17.07 -2.22 -12.62
CA LYS A 61 -17.90 -2.39 -13.81
C LYS A 61 -19.13 -1.47 -13.82
N GLU A 62 -19.67 -1.15 -12.65
CA GLU A 62 -20.82 -0.25 -12.49
C GLU A 62 -20.44 1.23 -12.51
N THR A 63 -19.15 1.56 -12.46
CA THR A 63 -18.74 2.96 -12.61
C THR A 63 -19.09 3.47 -14.01
N LYS A 64 -19.68 4.68 -14.06
CA LYS A 64 -19.92 5.42 -15.33
C LYS A 64 -18.67 5.53 -16.20
N SER A 65 -17.50 5.46 -15.57
CA SER A 65 -16.21 5.47 -16.23
C SER A 65 -15.88 4.16 -16.97
N LEU A 66 -16.59 3.05 -16.83
CA LEU A 66 -16.26 1.77 -17.46
C LEU A 66 -17.49 1.08 -18.06
N LEU A 67 -18.46 1.87 -18.52
CA LEU A 67 -19.69 1.37 -19.11
C LEU A 67 -19.41 0.46 -20.31
N VAL A 68 -20.33 -0.45 -20.58
CA VAL A 68 -20.21 -1.50 -21.62
C VAL A 68 -19.86 -0.91 -23.01
N GLU A 69 -20.30 0.31 -23.30
CA GLU A 69 -19.96 1.06 -24.51
C GLU A 69 -18.45 1.28 -24.69
N ASP A 70 -17.71 1.46 -23.59
CA ASP A 70 -16.26 1.64 -23.62
C ASP A 70 -15.53 0.39 -24.18
N VAL A 71 -16.04 -0.82 -23.90
CA VAL A 71 -15.40 -2.07 -24.35
C VAL A 71 -15.45 -2.22 -25.87
N PHE A 72 -16.60 -1.89 -26.47
CA PHE A 72 -16.75 -1.91 -27.92
C PHE A 72 -15.91 -0.82 -28.58
N LEU A 73 -15.91 0.40 -28.03
CA LEU A 73 -15.09 1.51 -28.53
C LEU A 73 -13.60 1.17 -28.51
N LEU A 74 -13.10 0.51 -27.46
CA LEU A 74 -11.68 0.14 -27.35
C LEU A 74 -11.20 -0.82 -28.45
N GLN A 75 -12.10 -1.54 -29.14
CA GLN A 75 -11.77 -2.42 -30.26
C GLN A 75 -11.67 -1.67 -31.59
N ILE A 76 -12.38 -0.54 -31.72
CA ILE A 76 -12.51 0.22 -32.98
C ILE A 76 -11.50 1.38 -33.03
N LEU A 77 -11.12 1.91 -31.88
CA LEU A 77 -10.17 3.01 -31.78
C LEU A 77 -8.78 2.62 -32.30
N ASP A 78 -8.12 3.58 -32.96
CA ASP A 78 -6.70 3.49 -33.26
C ASP A 78 -5.87 3.42 -31.97
N ARG A 79 -4.64 2.91 -32.09
CA ARG A 79 -3.77 2.67 -30.94
C ARG A 79 -3.56 3.93 -30.06
N PRO A 80 -3.18 5.11 -30.61
CA PRO A 80 -3.09 6.36 -29.85
C PRO A 80 -4.37 6.70 -29.09
N SER A 81 -5.53 6.67 -29.75
CA SER A 81 -6.81 7.03 -29.13
C SER A 81 -7.21 6.05 -28.03
N ARG A 82 -7.00 4.74 -28.25
CA ARG A 82 -7.25 3.70 -27.26
C ARG A 82 -6.37 3.88 -26.03
N ASP A 83 -5.06 4.10 -26.23
CA ASP A 83 -4.10 4.25 -25.14
C ASP A 83 -4.43 5.51 -24.30
N ASN A 84 -4.84 6.61 -24.94
CA ASN A 84 -5.33 7.80 -24.25
C ASN A 84 -6.62 7.55 -23.45
N LEU A 85 -7.57 6.80 -24.01
CA LEU A 85 -8.80 6.43 -23.29
C LEU A 85 -8.47 5.59 -22.05
N LEU A 86 -7.63 4.56 -22.19
CA LEU A 86 -7.19 3.71 -21.08
C LEU A 86 -6.46 4.51 -19.99
N LYS A 87 -5.64 5.49 -20.37
CA LYS A 87 -4.97 6.39 -19.43
C LYS A 87 -5.98 7.17 -18.60
N ARG A 88 -6.96 7.81 -19.24
CA ARG A 88 -8.04 8.53 -18.54
C ARG A 88 -8.80 7.61 -17.59
N LYS A 89 -9.13 6.38 -18.02
CA LYS A 89 -9.80 5.41 -17.13
C LYS A 89 -8.96 5.07 -15.90
N LYS A 90 -7.64 4.87 -16.06
CA LYS A 90 -6.71 4.61 -14.95
C LYS A 90 -6.67 5.79 -13.96
N GLU A 91 -6.62 7.01 -14.45
CA GLU A 91 -6.57 8.23 -13.64
C GLU A 91 -7.90 8.47 -12.90
N THR A 92 -9.03 8.34 -13.58
CA THR A 92 -10.35 8.57 -12.97
C THR A 92 -10.73 7.50 -11.94
N THR A 93 -10.39 6.24 -12.20
CA THR A 93 -10.79 5.13 -11.31
C THR A 93 -9.74 4.80 -10.25
N GLY A 94 -8.46 5.09 -10.49
CA GLY A 94 -7.37 4.63 -9.63
C GLY A 94 -7.21 3.11 -9.58
N ALA A 95 -7.90 2.36 -10.45
CA ALA A 95 -7.90 0.91 -10.47
C ALA A 95 -6.58 0.34 -10.99
N SER A 96 -6.22 -0.86 -10.54
CA SER A 96 -5.01 -1.54 -11.02
C SER A 96 -5.19 -2.07 -12.45
N ASN A 97 -4.07 -2.22 -13.18
CA ASN A 97 -4.07 -2.84 -14.52
C ASN A 97 -4.73 -4.23 -14.52
N ARG A 98 -4.60 -4.99 -13.42
CA ARG A 98 -5.24 -6.31 -13.28
C ARG A 98 -6.76 -6.21 -13.23
N GLN A 99 -7.30 -5.26 -12.47
CA GLN A 99 -8.75 -5.04 -12.38
C GLN A 99 -9.32 -4.55 -13.70
N LEU A 100 -8.65 -3.56 -14.31
CA LEU A 100 -9.05 -3.03 -15.61
C LEU A 100 -9.01 -4.11 -16.71
N SER A 101 -8.01 -4.98 -16.71
CA SER A 101 -7.92 -6.10 -17.65
C SER A 101 -9.15 -7.02 -17.57
N ARG A 102 -9.60 -7.34 -16.35
CA ARG A 102 -10.77 -8.21 -16.12
C ARG A 102 -12.09 -7.55 -16.50
N VAL A 103 -12.25 -6.27 -16.16
CA VAL A 103 -13.48 -5.51 -16.39
C VAL A 103 -13.63 -5.13 -17.85
N LEU A 104 -12.56 -4.61 -18.48
CA LEU A 104 -12.57 -4.17 -19.88
C LEU A 104 -12.32 -5.30 -20.88
N LYS A 105 -11.98 -6.51 -20.41
CA LYS A 105 -11.63 -7.66 -21.27
C LYS A 105 -10.48 -7.38 -22.24
N ILE A 106 -9.48 -6.63 -21.76
CA ILE A 106 -8.26 -6.29 -22.52
C ILE A 106 -7.06 -7.00 -21.91
N GLY A 107 -6.15 -7.47 -22.76
CA GLY A 107 -4.91 -8.10 -22.33
C GLY A 107 -4.07 -7.17 -21.44
N ARG A 108 -3.51 -7.72 -20.36
CA ARG A 108 -2.70 -6.96 -19.40
C ARG A 108 -1.52 -6.24 -20.06
N ASP A 109 -0.90 -6.87 -21.06
CA ASP A 109 0.27 -6.31 -21.77
C ASP A 109 -0.06 -5.01 -22.50
N VAL A 110 -1.32 -4.81 -22.90
CA VAL A 110 -1.78 -3.53 -23.48
C VAL A 110 -1.80 -2.46 -22.40
N LEU A 111 -2.39 -2.75 -21.25
CA LEU A 111 -2.50 -1.82 -20.11
C LEU A 111 -1.14 -1.48 -19.47
N ASP A 112 -0.19 -2.42 -19.49
CA ASP A 112 1.17 -2.23 -18.96
C ASP A 112 2.00 -1.29 -19.86
N LYS A 113 1.66 -1.18 -21.16
CA LYS A 113 2.32 -0.24 -22.10
C LYS A 113 1.78 1.18 -22.03
N VAL A 114 0.60 1.39 -21.46
CA VAL A 114 -0.04 2.70 -21.30
C VAL A 114 0.49 3.41 -20.05
N LYS A 115 1.25 4.49 -20.26
CA LYS A 115 1.88 5.32 -19.22
C LYS A 115 1.12 6.63 -18.96
#